data_AF-A0A534SDA1-F1
#
_entry.id   AF-A0A534SDA1-F1
#
_cell.length_a   1.000
_cell.length_b   1.000
_cell.length_c   1.000
_cell.angle_alpha   90.00
_cell.angle_beta   90.00
_cell.angle_gamma   90.00
#
_symmetry.space_group_name_H-M   'P 1'
#
loop_
_entity.id
_entity.type
_entity.pdbx_description
1 polymer ?
#
loop_
_entity_poly.entity_id
_entity_poly.type
_entity_poly.pdbx_seq_one_letter_code
_entity_poly.pdbx_strand_id
1 'polypeptide(L)'
;MIAGVWVGFDDGAPTGLAGAQGALPVWIDFVRATAGPGATRPFDVPDDVVWRDVDPSTGLLATAGCPETRREPFLAGTEPQRPCDRHRALWTAVGTGVGDALRGGGRAIETGGRRLFGWVGRLFR
;
A
#
# COMPACT_ATOMS: atom_id res chain seq x y z
N MET A 1 -17.58 -13.54 -21.49
CA MET A 1 -18.64 -12.77 -22.19
C MET A 1 -18.22 -11.31 -22.23
N ILE A 2 -18.60 -10.58 -23.26
CA ILE A 2 -18.52 -9.11 -23.32
C ILE A 2 -19.92 -8.59 -23.62
N ALA A 3 -20.32 -7.49 -22.96
CA ALA A 3 -21.58 -6.80 -23.22
C ALA A 3 -21.32 -5.29 -23.25
N GLY A 4 -21.84 -4.61 -24.26
CA GLY A 4 -21.87 -3.16 -24.37
C GLY A 4 -23.31 -2.67 -24.36
N VAL A 5 -23.57 -1.58 -23.65
CA VAL A 5 -24.90 -0.95 -23.58
C VAL A 5 -24.73 0.53 -23.88
N TRP A 6 -25.63 1.06 -24.70
CA TRP A 6 -25.73 2.48 -25.03
C TRP A 6 -27.17 2.94 -24.80
N VAL A 7 -27.32 4.18 -24.35
CA VAL A 7 -28.63 4.82 -24.13
C VAL A 7 -28.60 6.20 -24.74
N GLY A 8 -29.56 6.47 -25.62
CA GLY A 8 -29.75 7.77 -26.25
C GLY A 8 -31.03 7.80 -27.09
N PHE A 9 -31.39 9.00 -27.54
CA PHE A 9 -32.48 9.18 -28.49
C PHE A 9 -31.96 9.06 -29.91
N ASP A 10 -32.77 8.48 -30.81
CA ASP A 10 -32.40 8.26 -32.21
C ASP A 10 -32.19 9.58 -32.98
N ASP A 11 -32.82 10.67 -32.54
CA ASP A 11 -32.69 12.01 -33.08
C ASP A 11 -31.48 12.78 -32.54
N GLY A 12 -30.70 12.17 -31.65
CA GLY A 12 -29.53 12.77 -31.01
C GLY A 12 -29.87 13.84 -29.96
N ALA A 13 -31.13 13.94 -29.52
CA ALA A 13 -31.51 14.88 -28.48
C ALA A 13 -30.77 14.60 -27.15
N PRO A 14 -30.56 15.62 -26.30
CA PRO A 14 -29.91 15.43 -25.00
C PRO A 14 -30.74 14.53 -24.08
N THR A 15 -30.10 13.48 -23.53
CA THR A 15 -30.75 12.58 -22.56
C THR A 15 -30.88 13.18 -21.16
N GLY A 16 -30.10 14.21 -20.84
CA GLY A 16 -29.96 14.74 -19.48
C GLY A 16 -29.22 13.78 -18.53
N LEU A 17 -28.70 12.66 -19.02
CA LEU A 17 -27.96 11.65 -18.26
C LEU A 17 -26.46 11.81 -18.52
N ALA A 18 -25.64 11.66 -17.48
CA ALA A 18 -24.19 11.72 -17.56
C ALA A 18 -23.55 10.32 -17.44
N GLY A 19 -22.65 10.01 -18.36
CA GLY A 19 -21.81 8.81 -18.33
C GLY A 19 -22.58 7.52 -18.06
N ALA A 20 -22.27 6.87 -16.95
CA ALA A 20 -22.84 5.58 -16.54
C ALA A 20 -24.30 5.64 -16.08
N GLN A 21 -24.89 6.82 -15.84
CA GLN A 21 -26.22 6.95 -15.21
C GLN A 21 -27.34 6.24 -15.99
N GLY A 22 -27.29 6.24 -17.32
CA GLY A 22 -28.28 5.54 -18.16
C GLY A 22 -27.91 4.09 -18.44
N ALA A 23 -26.72 3.86 -18.99
CA ALA A 23 -26.34 2.55 -19.51
C ALA A 23 -25.91 1.53 -18.44
N LEU A 24 -25.30 1.97 -17.32
CA LEU A 24 -24.76 1.06 -16.31
C LEU A 24 -25.84 0.24 -15.57
N PRO A 25 -26.99 0.80 -15.15
CA PRO A 25 -28.05 0.00 -14.54
C PRO A 25 -28.54 -1.12 -15.45
N VAL A 26 -28.78 -0.81 -16.74
CA VAL A 26 -29.22 -1.79 -17.74
C VAL A 26 -28.15 -2.88 -17.94
N TRP A 27 -26.88 -2.49 -18.01
CA TRP A 27 -25.77 -3.44 -18.11
C TRP A 27 -25.68 -4.35 -16.88
N ILE A 28 -25.85 -3.81 -15.67
CA ILE A 28 -25.81 -4.59 -14.42
C ILE A 28 -26.92 -5.64 -14.42
N ASP A 29 -28.15 -5.25 -14.76
CA ASP A 29 -29.29 -6.17 -14.80
C ASP A 29 -29.07 -7.26 -15.84
N PHE A 30 -28.59 -6.89 -17.03
CA PHE A 30 -28.27 -7.84 -18.09
C PHE A 30 -27.19 -8.84 -17.67
N VAL A 31 -26.07 -8.37 -17.12
CA VAL A 31 -24.97 -9.24 -16.70
C VAL A 31 -25.39 -10.12 -15.53
N ARG A 32 -26.18 -9.63 -14.57
CA ARG A 32 -26.70 -10.46 -13.47
C ARG A 32 -27.63 -11.56 -13.97
N ALA A 33 -28.45 -11.28 -14.98
CA ALA A 33 -29.35 -12.26 -15.57
C ALA A 33 -28.65 -13.30 -16.46
N THR A 34 -27.51 -12.93 -17.07
CA THR A 34 -26.83 -13.76 -18.08
C THR A 34 -25.50 -14.36 -17.62
N ALA A 35 -24.92 -13.88 -16.52
CA ALA A 35 -23.69 -14.42 -15.95
C ALA A 35 -23.93 -15.86 -15.48
N GLY A 36 -23.38 -16.82 -16.23
CA GLY A 36 -23.39 -18.23 -15.86
C GLY A 36 -22.37 -18.60 -14.78
N PRO A 37 -22.36 -19.87 -14.35
CA PRO A 37 -21.32 -20.42 -13.49
C PRO A 37 -19.92 -20.14 -14.06
N GLY A 38 -19.01 -19.56 -13.27
CA GLY A 38 -17.65 -19.21 -13.70
C GLY A 38 -17.46 -17.76 -14.15
N ALA A 39 -18.49 -16.91 -14.09
CA ALA A 39 -18.36 -15.46 -14.32
C ALA A 39 -17.34 -14.77 -13.38
N THR A 40 -17.02 -15.40 -12.24
CA THR A 40 -16.07 -14.91 -11.24
C THR A 40 -14.64 -15.42 -11.42
N ARG A 41 -14.28 -15.97 -12.58
CA ARG A 41 -12.90 -16.44 -12.81
C ARG A 41 -11.93 -15.25 -12.76
N PRO A 42 -10.87 -15.30 -11.94
CA PRO A 42 -9.84 -14.27 -11.96
C PRO A 42 -9.15 -14.23 -13.33
N PHE A 43 -8.65 -13.07 -13.71
CA PHE A 43 -7.78 -12.96 -14.88
C PHE A 43 -6.42 -13.55 -14.55
N ASP A 44 -5.88 -14.35 -15.47
CA ASP A 44 -4.50 -14.81 -15.38
C ASP A 44 -3.58 -13.60 -15.53
N VAL A 45 -2.64 -13.44 -14.59
CA VAL A 45 -1.68 -12.33 -14.61
C VAL A 45 -0.57 -12.66 -15.62
N PRO A 46 -0.34 -11.83 -16.65
CA PRO A 46 0.75 -12.03 -17.59
C PRO A 46 2.14 -11.92 -16.92
N ASP A 47 3.15 -12.61 -17.46
CA ASP A 47 4.51 -12.64 -16.91
C ASP A 47 5.23 -11.29 -16.93
N ASP A 48 4.78 -10.35 -17.78
CA ASP A 48 5.34 -9.00 -17.91
C ASP A 48 4.68 -7.99 -16.95
N VAL A 49 3.79 -8.43 -16.05
CA VAL A 49 3.22 -7.58 -15.00
C VAL A 49 4.03 -7.68 -13.71
N VAL A 50 4.56 -6.55 -13.25
CA VAL A 50 5.25 -6.41 -11.96
C VAL A 50 4.40 -5.63 -10.98
N TRP A 51 4.44 -6.03 -9.72
CA TRP A 51 3.74 -5.33 -8.64
C TRP A 51 4.71 -4.42 -7.88
N ARG A 52 4.28 -3.19 -7.60
CA ARG A 52 5.00 -2.25 -6.75
C ARG A 52 4.09 -1.65 -5.70
N ASP A 53 4.68 -1.40 -4.54
CA ASP A 53 4.04 -0.68 -3.46
C ASP A 53 4.31 0.82 -3.68
N VAL A 54 3.25 1.59 -3.95
CA VAL A 54 3.31 3.00 -4.34
C VAL A 54 2.56 3.90 -3.36
N ASP A 55 3.02 5.13 -3.24
CA ASP A 55 2.29 6.20 -2.54
C ASP A 55 1.26 6.80 -3.51
N PRO A 56 -0.06 6.68 -3.24
CA PRO A 56 -1.10 7.14 -4.17
C PRO A 56 -1.07 8.64 -4.45
N SER A 57 -0.46 9.42 -3.55
CA SER A 57 -0.38 10.87 -3.70
C SER A 57 0.74 11.34 -4.63
N THR A 58 1.73 10.48 -4.89
CA THR A 58 2.90 10.81 -5.73
C THR A 58 3.07 9.88 -6.92
N GLY A 59 2.51 8.66 -6.87
CA GLY A 59 2.74 7.61 -7.86
C GLY A 59 4.16 7.01 -7.80
N LEU A 60 4.96 7.37 -6.79
CA LEU A 60 6.33 6.89 -6.60
C LEU A 60 6.35 5.69 -5.64
N LEU A 61 7.49 5.00 -5.57
CA LEU A 61 7.66 3.85 -4.66
C LEU A 61 7.45 4.29 -3.22
N ALA A 62 6.53 3.64 -2.52
CA ALA A 62 6.22 3.95 -1.14
C ALA A 62 7.45 3.76 -0.25
N THR A 63 7.62 4.67 0.71
CA THR A 63 8.64 4.58 1.75
C THR A 63 7.96 4.37 3.10
N ALA A 64 8.74 4.04 4.14
CA ALA A 64 8.23 3.93 5.51
C ALA A 64 7.64 5.24 6.07
N GLY A 65 7.80 6.37 5.37
CA GLY A 65 7.17 7.63 5.74
C GLY A 65 5.78 7.83 5.14
N CYS A 66 5.40 7.05 4.12
CA CYS A 66 4.16 7.24 3.39
C CYS A 66 2.94 6.86 4.27
N PRO A 67 1.91 7.73 4.35
CA PRO A 67 0.73 7.47 5.18
C PRO A 67 -0.16 6.36 4.58
N GLU A 68 -0.14 6.22 3.27
CA GLU A 68 -0.84 5.17 2.53
C GLU A 68 0.14 4.48 1.59
N THR A 69 -0.04 3.18 1.41
CA THR A 69 0.71 2.36 0.46
C THR A 69 -0.29 1.51 -0.31
N ARG A 70 -0.26 1.58 -1.64
CA ARG A 70 -1.08 0.76 -2.52
C ARG A 70 -0.21 -0.16 -3.35
N ARG A 71 -0.61 -1.42 -3.43
CA ARG A 71 0.03 -2.38 -4.33
C ARG A 71 -0.63 -2.28 -5.70
N GLU A 72 0.13 -1.81 -6.68
CA GLU A 72 -0.37 -1.57 -8.04
C GLU A 72 0.42 -2.41 -9.07
N PRO A 73 -0.26 -2.88 -10.13
CA PRO A 73 0.38 -3.61 -11.22
C PRO A 73 0.92 -2.63 -12.28
N PHE A 74 2.09 -2.96 -12.82
CA PHE A 74 2.74 -2.21 -13.90
C PHE A 74 3.24 -3.16 -14.96
N LEU A 75 3.28 -2.71 -16.21
CA LEU A 75 4.07 -3.39 -17.23
C LEU A 75 5.55 -3.26 -16.86
N ALA A 76 6.31 -4.34 -16.96
CA ALA A 76 7.74 -4.36 -16.65
C ALA A 76 8.49 -3.28 -17.44
N GLY A 77 9.29 -2.47 -16.73
CA GLY A 77 10.03 -1.34 -17.29
C GLY A 77 9.27 -0.01 -17.27
N THR A 78 7.98 -0.02 -16.93
CA THR A 78 7.15 1.19 -16.77
C THR A 78 6.90 1.54 -15.31
N GLU A 79 7.31 0.67 -14.38
CA GLU A 79 7.07 0.89 -12.96
C GLU A 79 7.94 2.02 -12.40
N PRO A 80 7.44 2.75 -11.38
CA PRO A 80 8.22 3.83 -10.77
C PRO A 80 9.52 3.29 -10.17
N GLN A 81 10.62 3.98 -10.45
CA GLN A 81 11.96 3.59 -9.97
C GLN A 81 12.45 4.44 -8.79
N ARG A 82 11.78 5.58 -8.55
CA ARG A 82 12.20 6.52 -7.50
C ARG A 82 11.36 6.31 -6.23
N PRO A 83 11.99 6.40 -5.04
CA PRO A 83 11.25 6.45 -3.79
C PRO A 83 10.44 7.74 -3.71
N CYS A 84 9.31 7.68 -3.01
CA CYS A 84 8.52 8.85 -2.64
C CYS A 84 9.41 9.86 -1.89
N ASP A 85 9.42 11.07 -2.40
CA ASP A 85 10.16 12.22 -1.88
C ASP A 85 9.30 13.13 -0.99
N ARG A 86 7.97 12.96 -1.04
CA ARG A 86 7.02 13.76 -0.28
C ARG A 86 6.97 13.38 1.21
N HIS A 87 7.03 12.09 1.50
CA HIS A 87 6.82 11.58 2.85
C HIS A 87 8.11 11.02 3.44
N ARG A 88 8.73 11.79 4.35
CA ARG A 88 9.97 11.38 5.02
C ARG A 88 9.66 10.63 6.31
N ALA A 89 10.24 9.44 6.44
CA ALA A 89 10.05 8.64 7.65
C ALA A 89 10.74 9.31 8.85
N LEU A 90 9.99 9.53 9.92
CA LEU A 90 10.45 10.24 11.13
C LEU A 90 11.71 9.60 11.77
N TRP A 91 11.89 8.28 11.65
CA TRP A 91 13.07 7.60 12.19
C TRP A 91 14.38 7.97 11.47
N THR A 92 14.33 8.39 10.20
CA THR A 92 15.52 8.91 9.49
C THR A 92 16.01 10.24 10.06
N ALA A 93 15.15 10.99 10.77
CA ALA A 93 15.55 12.20 11.49
C ALA A 93 16.14 11.88 12.88
N VAL A 94 15.73 10.76 13.50
CA VAL A 94 16.20 10.37 14.84
C VAL A 94 17.56 9.66 14.78
N GLY A 95 17.81 8.84 13.76
CA GLY A 95 19.04 8.05 13.63
C GLY A 95 20.32 8.87 13.42
N THR A 96 20.24 10.02 12.73
CA THR A 96 21.40 10.91 12.55
C THR A 96 21.81 11.60 13.85
N GLY A 97 20.91 11.81 14.81
CA GLY A 97 21.23 12.38 16.12
C GLY A 97 21.78 11.36 17.13
N VAL A 98 21.27 10.12 17.10
CA VAL A 98 21.70 9.07 18.03
C VAL A 98 23.11 8.54 17.67
N GLY A 99 23.44 8.45 16.38
CA GLY A 99 24.76 8.00 15.92
C GLY A 99 25.92 8.89 16.38
N ASP A 100 25.70 10.21 16.44
CA ASP A 100 26.70 11.17 16.94
C ASP A 100 26.77 11.18 18.47
N ALA A 101 25.65 10.98 19.16
CA ALA A 101 25.62 10.87 20.63
C ALA A 101 26.35 9.62 21.15
N LEU A 102 26.28 8.50 20.43
CA LEU A 102 26.97 7.26 20.79
C LEU A 102 28.49 7.30 20.53
N ARG A 103 28.96 8.20 19.66
CA ARG A 103 30.39 8.34 19.32
C ARG A 103 31.17 9.22 20.33
N GLY A 104 30.49 9.95 21.21
CA GLY A 104 31.10 10.89 22.16
C GLY A 104 31.22 10.44 23.63
N GLY A 105 30.81 9.20 23.96
CA GLY A 105 30.56 8.81 25.36
C GLY A 105 31.46 7.73 25.95
N GLY A 106 32.72 7.61 25.52
CA GLY A 106 33.67 6.65 26.10
C GLY A 106 34.25 7.12 27.43
N ARG A 107 33.53 6.94 28.55
CA ARG A 107 34.13 6.96 29.89
C ARG A 107 33.99 5.60 30.55
N ALA A 108 35.13 4.94 30.68
CA ALA A 108 35.33 3.73 31.45
C ALA A 108 34.82 3.93 32.89
N ILE A 109 34.02 2.97 33.36
CA ILE A 109 33.73 2.78 34.78
C ILE A 109 34.13 1.34 35.10
N GLU A 110 35.40 1.14 35.41
CA GLU A 110 35.77 0.10 36.38
C GLU A 110 35.19 0.52 37.73
N THR A 111 34.47 -0.37 38.42
CA THR A 111 34.63 -0.69 39.85
C THR A 111 33.57 -1.74 40.23
N GLY A 112 34.02 -2.79 40.93
CA GLY A 112 33.26 -4.00 41.18
C GLY A 112 32.17 -3.95 42.25
N GLY A 113 31.53 -5.11 42.46
CA GLY A 113 30.49 -5.27 43.47
C GLY A 113 29.89 -6.66 43.53
N ARG A 114 30.73 -7.67 43.82
CA ARG A 114 30.29 -9.02 44.25
C ARG A 114 29.41 -8.87 45.49
N ARG A 115 28.08 -8.87 45.39
CA ARG A 115 27.15 -9.00 46.56
C ARG A 115 25.67 -9.22 46.21
N LEU A 116 25.33 -9.80 45.06
CA LEU A 116 23.93 -10.02 44.64
C LEU A 116 23.37 -11.45 44.87
N PHE A 117 24.17 -12.41 45.33
CA PHE A 117 23.72 -13.81 45.51
C PHE A 117 23.28 -14.19 46.94
N GLY A 118 23.21 -13.22 47.87
CA GLY A 118 22.81 -13.48 49.27
C GLY A 118 21.33 -13.25 49.61
N TRP A 119 20.52 -12.80 48.65
CA TRP A 119 19.15 -12.31 48.94
C TRP A 119 18.03 -13.28 48.53
N VAL A 120 18.26 -14.17 47.56
CA VAL A 120 17.18 -14.98 46.95
C VAL A 120 16.75 -16.19 47.81
N GLY A 121 17.48 -16.55 48.86
CA GLY A 121 17.15 -17.71 49.72
C GLY A 121 16.15 -17.47 50.86
N ARG A 122 15.59 -16.26 51.02
CA ARG A 122 14.73 -15.90 52.17
C ARG A 122 13.26 -15.60 51.84
N LEU A 123 12.82 -15.87 50.61
CA LEU A 123 11.45 -15.52 50.17
C LEU A 123 10.58 -16.71 49.74
N PHE A 124 11.00 -17.95 49.97
CA PHE A 124 10.13 -19.13 49.80
C PHE A 124 10.33 -20.12 50.95
N ARG A 125 9.53 -19.94 52.02
CA ARG A 125 9.14 -20.98 52.97
C ARG A 125 7.63 -20.92 53.12
#